data_AF-A0A7W8Y9I3-F1
#
_entry.id   AF-A0A7W8Y9I3-F1
#
_cell.length_a   1.000
_cell.length_b   1.000
_cell.length_c   1.000
_cell.angle_alpha   90.00
_cell.angle_beta   90.00
_cell.angle_gamma   90.00
#
_symmetry.space_group_name_H-M   'P 1'
#
loop_
_entity.id
_entity.type
_entity.pdbx_description
1 polymer ?
#
loop_
_entity_poly.entity_id
_entity_poly.type
_entity_poly.pdbx_seq_one_letter_code
_entity_poly.pdbx_strand_id
1 'polypeptide(L)'
;MTEQNSRGVSRRSITKGVAWAAPVVAVATAAPFAAASHHEPPPPVSVAGKSCKTGGNSGTITKGFYGQFSVTNNTGASLTYTITSFLSAAQVLTNVQVMPITSTDWSGKSTTFTVPNGGTTTFLIRGSGHDSGNTSFTMNYTVVGFGDTFTAKLTYNSMDTCCNPAPLCPPGAYKAGAAPTTAAKQATTESSVAPTKEAAKTQAPTTQTAKTQAPATSAPATETKVAQAPASSAPATSAPASASASE
;
A
#
# COMPACT_ATOMS: atom_id res chain seq x y z
N MET A 1 50.88 -35.58 52.42
CA MET A 1 50.89 -34.65 51.27
C MET A 1 49.53 -34.76 50.60
N THR A 2 48.66 -33.79 50.80
CA THR A 2 47.28 -33.80 50.30
C THR A 2 47.21 -32.97 49.03
N GLU A 3 47.06 -33.65 47.90
CA GLU A 3 46.89 -33.04 46.58
C GLU A 3 45.48 -32.41 46.50
N GLN A 4 45.43 -31.08 46.53
CA GLN A 4 44.21 -30.32 46.26
C GLN A 4 43.89 -30.40 44.76
N ASN A 5 43.02 -31.34 44.39
CA ASN A 5 42.49 -31.45 43.03
C ASN A 5 41.49 -30.31 42.78
N SER A 6 42.00 -29.17 42.32
CA SER A 6 41.22 -28.02 41.87
C SER A 6 40.39 -28.42 40.64
N ARG A 7 39.14 -28.82 40.88
CA ARG A 7 38.11 -28.95 39.83
C ARG A 7 37.67 -27.55 39.39
N GLY A 8 38.60 -26.80 38.83
CA GLY A 8 38.34 -25.49 38.24
C GLY A 8 37.47 -25.63 37.00
N VAL A 9 36.55 -24.68 36.82
CA VAL A 9 35.76 -24.55 35.59
C VAL A 9 36.72 -24.39 34.42
N SER A 10 36.84 -25.44 33.60
CA SER A 10 37.71 -25.43 32.43
C SER A 10 37.19 -24.40 31.43
N ARG A 11 38.09 -23.59 30.88
CA ARG A 11 37.80 -22.64 29.78
C ARG A 11 37.05 -23.33 28.63
N ARG A 12 37.30 -24.63 28.43
CA ARG A 12 36.63 -25.47 27.42
C ARG A 12 35.13 -25.67 27.69
N SER A 13 34.70 -25.73 28.95
CA SER A 13 33.28 -25.81 29.30
C SER A 13 32.55 -24.51 29.00
N ILE A 14 33.21 -23.36 29.20
CA ILE A 14 32.63 -22.04 28.88
C ILE A 14 32.44 -21.90 27.36
N THR A 15 33.45 -22.24 26.54
CA THR A 15 33.36 -22.12 25.08
C THR A 15 32.25 -23.00 24.48
N LYS A 16 32.03 -24.20 25.04
CA LYS A 16 30.94 -25.08 24.60
C LYS A 16 29.57 -24.47 24.88
N GLY A 17 29.37 -23.76 26.00
CA GLY A 17 28.10 -23.08 26.29
C GLY A 17 27.77 -21.97 25.29
N VAL A 18 28.77 -21.17 24.89
CA VAL A 18 28.59 -20.05 23.95
C VAL A 18 28.22 -20.53 22.55
N ALA A 19 28.78 -21.67 22.10
CA ALA A 19 28.52 -22.23 20.77
C ALA A 19 27.04 -22.63 20.56
N TRP A 20 26.33 -23.03 21.60
CA TRP A 20 24.90 -23.39 21.52
C TRP A 20 23.96 -22.20 21.73
N ALA A 21 24.42 -21.10 22.33
CA ALA A 21 23.60 -19.91 22.58
C ALA A 21 23.49 -18.96 21.37
N ALA A 22 24.54 -18.89 20.54
CA ALA A 22 24.61 -17.95 19.42
C ALA A 22 23.45 -18.08 18.40
N PRO A 23 23.03 -19.29 17.97
CA PRO A 23 21.91 -19.43 17.03
C PRO A 23 20.57 -18.97 17.63
N VAL A 24 20.35 -19.18 18.92
CA VAL A 24 19.09 -18.83 19.60
C VAL A 24 18.93 -17.30 19.68
N VAL A 25 20.01 -16.58 19.98
CA VAL A 25 19.99 -15.11 20.03
C VAL A 25 19.81 -14.52 18.63
N ALA A 26 20.43 -15.10 17.59
CA ALA A 26 20.24 -14.66 16.21
C ALA A 26 18.77 -14.83 15.74
N VAL A 27 18.13 -15.95 16.06
CA VAL A 27 16.71 -16.18 15.71
C VAL A 27 15.78 -15.28 16.55
N ALA A 28 16.06 -15.13 17.84
CA ALA A 28 15.24 -14.30 18.73
C ALA A 28 15.32 -12.81 18.40
N THR A 29 16.43 -12.32 17.86
CA THR A 29 16.59 -10.91 17.44
C THR A 29 16.00 -10.62 16.07
N ALA A 30 15.90 -11.61 15.19
CA ALA A 30 15.22 -11.47 13.90
C ALA A 30 13.69 -11.60 13.99
N ALA A 31 13.18 -12.32 15.00
CA ALA A 31 11.75 -12.59 15.16
C ALA A 31 10.85 -11.32 15.26
N PRO A 32 11.22 -10.25 15.98
CA PRO A 32 10.38 -9.06 16.10
C PRO A 32 10.21 -8.31 14.77
N PHE A 33 11.24 -8.33 13.91
CA PHE A 33 11.17 -7.69 12.59
C PHE A 33 10.30 -8.46 11.60
N ALA A 34 10.22 -9.79 11.73
CA ALA A 34 9.29 -10.60 10.94
C ALA A 34 7.85 -10.59 11.49
N ALA A 35 7.67 -10.40 12.81
CA ALA A 35 6.36 -10.33 13.45
C ALA A 35 5.71 -8.93 13.40
N ALA A 36 6.49 -7.87 13.21
CA ALA A 36 5.98 -6.49 13.07
C ALA A 36 5.44 -6.17 11.66
N SER A 37 5.30 -7.18 10.78
CA SER A 37 4.51 -7.08 9.55
C SER A 37 3.02 -7.06 9.91
N HIS A 38 2.57 -5.99 10.57
CA HIS A 38 1.15 -5.69 10.66
C HIS A 38 0.67 -5.30 9.26
N HIS A 39 0.20 -6.30 8.51
CA HIS A 39 -0.63 -6.09 7.34
C HIS A 39 -1.96 -5.52 7.84
N GLU A 40 -1.97 -4.25 8.22
CA GLU A 40 -3.19 -3.56 8.53
C GLU A 40 -4.00 -3.42 7.25
N PRO A 41 -5.30 -3.79 7.26
CA PRO A 41 -6.13 -3.58 6.11
C PRO A 41 -6.11 -2.09 5.73
N PRO A 42 -6.09 -1.77 4.44
CA PRO A 42 -6.02 -0.39 3.97
C PRO A 42 -7.17 0.41 4.59
N PRO A 43 -6.94 1.68 4.96
CA PRO A 43 -7.97 2.46 5.61
C PRO A 43 -9.23 2.57 4.74
N PRO A 44 -10.42 2.50 5.36
CA PRO A 44 -11.66 2.50 4.61
C PRO A 44 -11.85 3.83 3.87
N VAL A 45 -12.13 3.72 2.58
CA VAL A 45 -12.66 4.83 1.77
C VAL A 45 -14.17 4.71 1.75
N SER A 46 -14.87 5.79 2.07
CA SER A 46 -16.33 5.84 2.11
C SER A 46 -16.89 6.94 1.22
N VAL A 47 -18.10 6.74 0.70
CA VAL A 47 -18.82 7.82 0.01
C VAL A 47 -19.35 8.77 1.09
N ALA A 48 -18.72 9.93 1.19
CA ALA A 48 -18.97 10.86 2.29
C ALA A 48 -19.99 11.96 1.96
N GLY A 49 -20.54 11.96 0.76
CA GLY A 49 -21.42 13.05 0.36
C GLY A 49 -22.15 12.80 -0.93
N LYS A 50 -22.54 13.91 -1.56
CA LYS A 50 -23.37 13.86 -2.76
C LYS A 50 -22.51 13.58 -3.98
N SER A 51 -23.15 13.03 -4.99
CA SER A 51 -22.60 12.91 -6.33
C SER A 51 -23.60 13.49 -7.32
N CYS A 52 -23.11 13.99 -8.44
CA CYS A 52 -23.96 14.57 -9.44
C CYS A 52 -23.34 14.43 -10.83
N LYS A 53 -24.18 14.55 -11.86
CA LYS A 53 -23.78 14.50 -13.27
C LYS A 53 -24.16 15.78 -14.00
N THR A 54 -23.40 16.14 -15.02
CA THR A 54 -23.80 17.22 -15.93
C THR A 54 -25.06 16.81 -16.71
N GLY A 55 -25.98 17.74 -16.95
CA GLY A 55 -27.17 17.46 -17.76
C GLY A 55 -26.83 17.03 -19.20
N GLY A 56 -27.71 16.26 -19.84
CA GLY A 56 -27.49 15.70 -21.18
C GLY A 56 -27.38 16.76 -22.29
N ASN A 57 -27.94 17.96 -22.08
CA ASN A 57 -27.88 19.11 -22.98
C ASN A 57 -26.95 20.21 -22.45
N SER A 58 -25.78 19.83 -21.96
CA SER A 58 -24.79 20.74 -21.34
C SER A 58 -24.17 21.76 -22.31
N GLY A 59 -24.48 21.67 -23.60
CA GLY A 59 -23.96 22.57 -24.62
C GLY A 59 -22.45 22.52 -24.71
N THR A 60 -21.79 23.62 -24.34
CA THR A 60 -20.32 23.78 -24.35
C THR A 60 -19.62 23.23 -23.11
N ILE A 61 -20.36 22.82 -22.09
CA ILE A 61 -19.78 22.28 -20.87
C ILE A 61 -19.41 20.83 -21.12
N THR A 62 -18.15 20.47 -20.89
CA THR A 62 -17.69 19.07 -20.93
C THR A 62 -18.56 18.22 -20.03
N LYS A 63 -19.20 17.21 -20.62
CA LYS A 63 -20.02 16.26 -19.86
C LYS A 63 -19.14 15.53 -18.86
N GLY A 64 -19.66 15.31 -17.66
CA GLY A 64 -18.89 14.69 -16.60
C GLY A 64 -19.70 14.32 -15.37
N PHE A 65 -18.99 13.68 -14.47
CA PHE A 65 -19.48 13.17 -13.20
C PHE A 65 -18.66 13.79 -12.08
N TYR A 66 -19.33 14.13 -10.99
CA TYR A 66 -18.76 14.72 -9.79
C TYR A 66 -19.17 13.87 -8.60
N GLY A 67 -18.23 13.62 -7.71
CA GLY A 67 -18.46 12.87 -6.49
C GLY A 67 -17.72 13.47 -5.32
N GLN A 68 -18.24 13.21 -4.13
CA GLN A 68 -17.55 13.44 -2.87
C GLN A 68 -17.22 12.09 -2.23
N PHE A 69 -16.02 11.95 -1.70
CA PHE A 69 -15.63 10.79 -0.88
C PHE A 69 -14.77 11.24 0.28
N SER A 70 -14.67 10.40 1.32
CA SER A 70 -13.75 10.63 2.42
C SER A 70 -12.86 9.42 2.64
N VAL A 71 -11.68 9.72 3.14
CA VAL A 71 -10.67 8.74 3.52
C VAL A 71 -10.30 9.01 4.97
N THR A 72 -10.44 7.99 5.82
CA THR A 72 -10.01 8.06 7.22
C THR A 72 -8.68 7.34 7.35
N ASN A 73 -7.60 8.07 7.60
CA ASN A 73 -6.26 7.50 7.77
C ASN A 73 -5.81 7.58 9.23
N ASN A 74 -5.76 6.42 9.89
CA ASN A 74 -5.31 6.27 11.28
C ASN A 74 -4.08 5.35 11.39
N THR A 75 -3.32 5.18 10.31
CA THR A 75 -2.26 4.17 10.22
C THR A 75 -0.93 4.58 10.87
N GLY A 76 -0.82 5.80 11.39
CA GLY A 76 0.45 6.31 11.91
C GLY A 76 1.34 6.99 10.85
N ALA A 77 1.03 6.84 9.56
CA ALA A 77 1.79 7.43 8.45
C ALA A 77 0.88 8.09 7.40
N SER A 78 1.44 8.97 6.57
CA SER A 78 0.72 9.53 5.42
C SER A 78 0.61 8.49 4.30
N LEU A 79 -0.56 8.40 3.68
CA LEU A 79 -0.83 7.42 2.62
C LEU A 79 -1.01 8.12 1.28
N THR A 80 -0.49 7.51 0.21
CA THR A 80 -0.64 8.02 -1.15
C THR A 80 -1.64 7.16 -1.92
N TYR A 81 -2.68 7.81 -2.41
CA TYR A 81 -3.74 7.20 -3.21
C TYR A 81 -3.56 7.57 -4.67
N THR A 82 -3.72 6.61 -5.58
CA THR A 82 -3.71 6.84 -7.02
C THR A 82 -4.98 6.26 -7.64
N ILE A 83 -5.76 7.08 -8.31
CA ILE A 83 -6.92 6.60 -9.07
C ILE A 83 -6.42 5.93 -10.34
N THR A 84 -6.70 4.65 -10.49
CA THR A 84 -6.26 3.84 -11.65
C THR A 84 -7.30 3.86 -12.75
N SER A 85 -8.58 3.89 -12.41
CA SER A 85 -9.64 4.03 -13.40
C SER A 85 -10.90 4.64 -12.81
N PHE A 86 -11.61 5.39 -13.63
CA PHE A 86 -12.91 5.99 -13.29
C PHE A 86 -13.91 5.60 -14.37
N LEU A 87 -14.90 4.79 -14.02
CA LEU A 87 -15.74 4.07 -14.96
C LEU A 87 -17.21 4.39 -14.69
N SER A 88 -18.02 4.53 -15.73
CA SER A 88 -19.48 4.45 -15.62
C SER A 88 -19.97 3.21 -16.35
N ALA A 89 -21.26 2.87 -16.23
CA ALA A 89 -21.81 1.68 -16.88
C ALA A 89 -21.59 1.65 -18.41
N ALA A 90 -21.48 2.81 -19.07
CA ALA A 90 -21.36 2.91 -20.53
C ALA A 90 -19.97 3.31 -21.05
N GLN A 91 -19.05 3.80 -20.19
CA GLN A 91 -17.78 4.37 -20.66
C GLN A 91 -16.72 4.48 -19.56
N VAL A 92 -15.46 4.51 -20.00
CA VAL A 92 -14.30 4.96 -19.20
C VAL A 92 -14.26 6.49 -19.22
N LEU A 93 -14.17 7.10 -18.05
CA LEU A 93 -14.08 8.55 -17.91
C LEU A 93 -12.62 9.01 -18.07
N THR A 94 -12.45 10.17 -18.70
CA THR A 94 -11.16 10.81 -18.96
C THR A 94 -11.00 12.07 -18.12
N ASN A 95 -9.82 12.68 -18.11
CA ASN A 95 -9.54 13.91 -17.35
C ASN A 95 -9.95 13.78 -15.87
N VAL A 96 -9.63 12.63 -15.27
CA VAL A 96 -9.97 12.34 -13.87
C VAL A 96 -9.09 13.20 -12.98
N GLN A 97 -9.72 13.92 -12.06
CA GLN A 97 -9.03 14.80 -11.14
C GLN A 97 -9.61 14.67 -9.74
N VAL A 98 -8.74 14.83 -8.76
CA VAL A 98 -9.10 14.84 -7.34
C VAL A 98 -8.59 16.12 -6.70
N MET A 99 -9.40 16.70 -5.82
CA MET A 99 -8.96 17.80 -4.97
C MET A 99 -9.58 17.72 -3.56
N PRO A 100 -8.93 18.27 -2.53
CA PRO A 100 -9.55 18.44 -1.23
C PRO A 100 -10.83 19.28 -1.35
N ILE A 101 -11.84 19.01 -0.52
CA ILE A 101 -13.10 19.78 -0.53
C ILE A 101 -12.91 21.28 -0.20
N THR A 102 -11.78 21.63 0.41
CA THR A 102 -11.38 23.02 0.70
C THR A 102 -10.80 23.75 -0.52
N SER A 103 -10.53 23.05 -1.62
CA SER A 103 -10.02 23.61 -2.87
C SER A 103 -11.18 24.05 -3.76
N THR A 104 -11.02 25.20 -4.44
CA THR A 104 -11.97 25.70 -5.44
C THR A 104 -11.45 25.60 -6.87
N ASP A 105 -10.15 25.33 -7.04
CA ASP A 105 -9.49 25.26 -8.33
C ASP A 105 -9.12 23.81 -8.69
N TRP A 106 -9.48 23.43 -9.91
CA TRP A 106 -9.17 22.13 -10.51
C TRP A 106 -7.90 22.16 -11.38
N SER A 107 -7.29 23.33 -11.57
CA SER A 107 -6.05 23.46 -12.34
C SER A 107 -4.90 22.67 -11.69
N GLY A 108 -4.14 21.95 -12.51
CA GLY A 108 -3.00 21.14 -12.06
C GLY A 108 -3.36 19.96 -11.16
N LYS A 109 -4.64 19.61 -10.98
CA LYS A 109 -5.05 18.48 -10.15
C LYS A 109 -4.82 17.15 -10.87
N SER A 110 -4.37 16.18 -10.08
CA SER A 110 -3.93 14.85 -10.52
C SER A 110 -4.89 13.76 -10.04
N THR A 111 -4.71 12.55 -10.53
CA THR A 111 -5.31 11.31 -10.02
C THR A 111 -4.63 10.81 -8.74
N THR A 112 -3.48 11.39 -8.37
CA THR A 112 -2.73 11.06 -7.16
C THR A 112 -2.94 12.12 -6.07
N PHE A 113 -3.20 11.68 -4.85
CA PHE A 113 -3.37 12.55 -3.68
C PHE A 113 -2.86 11.87 -2.40
N THR A 114 -2.47 12.69 -1.42
CA THR A 114 -1.96 12.20 -0.12
C THR A 114 -2.97 12.48 0.98
N VAL A 115 -3.17 11.50 1.86
CA VAL A 115 -4.02 11.63 3.04
C VAL A 115 -3.13 11.60 4.29
N PRO A 116 -3.03 12.71 5.04
CA PRO A 116 -2.21 12.75 6.24
C PRO A 116 -2.73 11.76 7.29
N ASN A 117 -1.86 11.35 8.20
CA ASN A 117 -2.25 10.56 9.36
C ASN A 117 -3.13 11.38 10.33
N GLY A 118 -4.03 10.71 11.05
CA GLY A 118 -4.72 11.24 12.21
C GLY A 118 -6.07 11.89 11.91
N GLY A 119 -6.76 11.49 10.84
CA GLY A 119 -8.10 12.01 10.60
C GLY A 119 -8.76 11.59 9.30
N THR A 120 -9.94 12.16 9.09
CA THR A 120 -10.76 11.99 7.89
C THR A 120 -10.56 13.19 6.97
N THR A 121 -10.07 12.95 5.76
CA THR A 121 -9.97 13.96 4.71
C THR A 121 -11.05 13.73 3.66
N THR A 122 -11.73 14.80 3.26
CA THR A 122 -12.82 14.76 2.28
C THR A 122 -12.35 15.36 0.97
N PHE A 123 -12.63 14.64 -0.11
CA PHE A 123 -12.20 14.98 -1.46
C PHE A 123 -13.39 15.13 -2.40
N LEU A 124 -13.17 15.93 -3.43
CA LEU A 124 -13.99 16.01 -4.62
C LEU A 124 -13.27 15.30 -5.75
N ILE A 125 -14.02 14.49 -6.49
CA ILE A 125 -13.56 13.85 -7.72
C ILE A 125 -14.40 14.35 -8.89
N ARG A 126 -13.75 14.54 -10.04
CA ARG A 126 -14.42 14.71 -11.31
C ARG A 126 -13.84 13.81 -12.37
N GLY A 127 -14.67 13.44 -13.34
CA GLY A 127 -14.25 12.80 -14.57
C GLY A 127 -15.14 13.23 -15.73
N SER A 128 -14.53 13.36 -16.91
CA SER A 128 -15.19 13.75 -18.15
C SER A 128 -15.61 12.52 -18.95
N GLY A 129 -16.77 12.57 -19.60
CA GLY A 129 -17.27 11.50 -20.47
C GLY A 129 -18.02 12.08 -21.67
N HIS A 130 -18.28 11.27 -22.69
CA HIS A 130 -19.12 11.66 -23.83
C HIS A 130 -20.61 11.54 -23.52
N ASP A 131 -20.97 10.71 -22.53
CA ASP A 131 -22.34 10.52 -22.06
C ASP A 131 -22.52 10.89 -20.58
N SER A 132 -23.70 11.34 -20.20
CA SER A 132 -24.13 11.57 -18.82
C SER A 132 -25.48 10.91 -18.51
N GLY A 133 -25.95 9.98 -19.35
CA GLY A 133 -27.13 9.16 -19.09
C GLY A 133 -26.98 8.22 -17.90
N ASN A 134 -25.74 7.86 -17.56
CA ASN A 134 -25.46 6.93 -16.46
C ASN A 134 -25.80 7.52 -15.09
N THR A 135 -26.38 6.68 -14.24
CA THR A 135 -26.76 7.01 -12.86
C THR A 135 -25.76 6.48 -11.83
N SER A 136 -24.73 5.75 -12.28
CA SER A 136 -23.67 5.22 -11.42
C SER A 136 -22.28 5.35 -12.04
N PHE A 137 -21.28 5.49 -11.16
CA PHE A 137 -19.88 5.34 -11.53
C PHE A 137 -19.11 4.56 -10.47
N THR A 138 -18.01 3.96 -10.91
CA THR A 138 -17.07 3.15 -10.17
C THR A 138 -15.69 3.80 -10.22
N MET A 139 -15.10 4.06 -9.07
CA MET A 139 -13.71 4.48 -8.93
C MET A 139 -12.88 3.28 -8.46
N ASN A 140 -11.87 2.91 -9.24
CA ASN A 140 -10.83 1.99 -8.80
C ASN A 140 -9.60 2.81 -8.42
N TYR A 141 -8.99 2.48 -7.29
CA TYR A 141 -7.81 3.17 -6.80
C TYR A 141 -6.82 2.19 -6.19
N THR A 142 -5.55 2.58 -6.23
CA THR A 142 -4.47 1.93 -5.50
C THR A 142 -4.05 2.80 -4.31
N VAL A 143 -3.71 2.16 -3.20
CA VAL A 143 -3.11 2.81 -2.03
C VAL A 143 -1.70 2.29 -1.89
N VAL A 144 -0.73 3.20 -1.89
CA VAL A 144 0.67 2.90 -1.59
C VAL A 144 0.97 3.41 -0.19
N GLY A 145 1.24 2.46 0.69
CA GLY A 145 1.64 2.69 2.08
C GLY A 145 2.18 1.40 2.66
N PHE A 146 3.20 1.50 3.52
CA PHE A 146 3.80 0.35 4.21
C PHE A 146 4.38 -0.74 3.29
N GLY A 147 4.68 -0.42 2.03
CA GLY A 147 5.29 -1.35 1.07
C GLY A 147 4.29 -2.24 0.32
N ASP A 148 3.00 -2.17 0.63
CA ASP A 148 1.94 -2.92 -0.04
C ASP A 148 1.13 -2.01 -1.00
N THR A 149 0.52 -2.63 -2.02
CA THR A 149 -0.44 -1.97 -2.92
C THR A 149 -1.81 -2.62 -2.80
N PHE A 150 -2.80 -1.84 -2.38
CA PHE A 150 -4.18 -2.32 -2.25
C PHE A 150 -5.05 -1.77 -3.36
N THR A 151 -5.83 -2.63 -4.02
CA THR A 151 -6.85 -2.21 -4.98
C THR A 151 -8.22 -2.28 -4.33
N ALA A 152 -8.98 -1.20 -4.44
CA ALA A 152 -10.34 -1.15 -3.94
C ALA A 152 -11.26 -0.36 -4.89
N LYS A 153 -12.56 -0.55 -4.67
CA LYS A 153 -13.62 -0.05 -5.53
C LYS A 153 -14.60 0.81 -4.73
N LEU A 154 -14.93 1.99 -5.25
CA LEU A 154 -15.97 2.87 -4.72
C LEU A 154 -17.08 3.02 -5.76
N THR A 155 -18.32 2.71 -5.39
CA THR A 155 -19.48 2.80 -6.30
C THR A 155 -20.43 3.89 -5.84
N TYR A 156 -20.82 4.75 -6.76
CA TYR A 156 -21.85 5.77 -6.56
C TYR A 156 -23.12 5.29 -7.21
N ASN A 157 -24.18 5.12 -6.42
CA ASN A 157 -25.46 4.63 -6.87
C ASN A 157 -26.45 5.79 -6.81
N SER A 158 -26.97 6.21 -7.97
CA SER A 158 -27.82 7.39 -8.15
C SER A 158 -27.06 8.71 -8.13
N MET A 159 -27.12 9.43 -9.25
CA MET A 159 -26.59 10.77 -9.40
C MET A 159 -27.66 11.70 -9.94
N ASP A 160 -27.95 12.73 -9.17
CA ASP A 160 -28.80 13.80 -9.63
C ASP A 160 -28.06 14.67 -10.64
N THR A 161 -28.83 15.41 -11.43
CA THR A 161 -28.21 16.45 -12.26
C THR A 161 -27.61 17.49 -11.33
N CYS A 162 -26.35 17.89 -11.56
CA CYS A 162 -25.69 18.89 -10.72
C CYS A 162 -26.54 20.17 -10.67
N CYS A 163 -27.15 20.42 -9.51
CA CYS A 163 -28.06 21.55 -9.28
C CYS A 163 -27.26 22.82 -8.98
N ASN A 164 -27.68 23.93 -9.57
CA ASN A 164 -27.35 25.27 -9.06
C ASN A 164 -28.15 25.51 -7.76
N PRO A 165 -27.66 26.19 -6.71
CA PRO A 165 -26.28 26.39 -6.33
C PRO A 165 -25.89 25.33 -5.31
N ALA A 166 -24.78 24.63 -5.54
CA ALA A 166 -24.23 23.74 -4.54
C ALA A 166 -22.73 23.54 -4.76
N PRO A 167 -21.94 23.34 -3.69
CA PRO A 167 -20.47 23.37 -3.67
C PRO A 167 -19.78 22.29 -4.50
N LEU A 168 -20.54 21.45 -5.21
CA LEU A 168 -20.02 20.36 -6.04
C LEU A 168 -19.88 20.74 -7.52
N CYS A 169 -20.41 21.90 -7.91
CA CYS A 169 -20.17 22.40 -9.26
C CYS A 169 -18.89 23.23 -9.27
N PRO A 170 -17.95 22.94 -10.20
CA PRO A 170 -16.81 23.81 -10.41
C PRO A 170 -17.27 25.25 -10.71
N PRO A 171 -16.52 26.26 -10.26
CA PRO A 171 -16.65 27.62 -10.78
C PRO A 171 -16.63 27.58 -12.32
N GLY A 172 -17.65 28.14 -12.97
CA GLY A 172 -17.77 28.16 -14.44
C GLY A 172 -18.61 27.05 -15.08
N ALA A 173 -19.14 26.09 -14.31
CA ALA A 173 -20.03 25.04 -14.85
C ALA A 173 -21.49 25.48 -15.08
N TYR A 174 -21.81 26.78 -14.97
CA TYR A 174 -23.17 27.30 -15.09
C TYR A 174 -23.28 28.36 -16.20
N LYS A 175 -24.40 28.36 -16.93
CA LYS A 175 -24.90 29.59 -17.56
C LYS A 175 -25.44 30.50 -16.46
N ALA A 176 -25.11 31.79 -16.50
CA ALA A 176 -25.63 32.77 -15.54
C ALA A 176 -27.19 32.76 -15.55
N GLY A 177 -27.81 32.55 -14.37
CA GLY A 177 -29.25 32.80 -14.17
C GLY A 177 -30.21 31.62 -13.92
N ALA A 178 -29.77 30.37 -13.78
CA ALA A 178 -30.69 29.24 -13.49
C ALA A 178 -30.97 29.07 -11.98
N ALA A 179 -32.22 28.85 -11.54
CA ALA A 179 -32.57 28.68 -10.12
C ALA A 179 -32.50 27.21 -9.62
N PRO A 180 -32.26 26.97 -8.31
CA PRO A 180 -32.18 25.63 -7.70
C PRO A 180 -33.49 24.83 -7.65
N THR A 181 -33.36 23.51 -7.84
CA THR A 181 -34.34 22.52 -7.37
C THR A 181 -33.63 21.50 -6.47
N THR A 182 -34.12 21.31 -5.25
CA THR A 182 -33.41 20.58 -4.18
C THR A 182 -34.01 19.20 -3.94
N ALA A 183 -33.28 18.12 -4.26
CA ALA A 183 -33.26 16.86 -3.51
C ALA A 183 -32.22 15.94 -4.15
N ALA A 184 -31.24 15.46 -3.38
CA ALA A 184 -30.31 14.43 -3.85
C ALA A 184 -30.22 13.27 -2.86
N LYS A 185 -30.34 12.03 -3.35
CA LYS A 185 -30.25 10.80 -2.56
C LYS A 185 -28.80 10.49 -2.21
N GLN A 186 -28.57 9.96 -1.01
CA GLN A 186 -27.26 9.49 -0.57
C GLN A 186 -26.90 8.17 -1.29
N ALA A 187 -25.63 8.04 -1.70
CA ALA A 187 -25.12 6.83 -2.33
C ALA A 187 -24.77 5.78 -1.27
N THR A 188 -25.10 4.52 -1.54
CA THR A 188 -24.72 3.37 -0.71
C THR A 188 -23.33 2.87 -1.11
N THR A 189 -22.46 2.62 -0.13
CA THR A 189 -21.09 2.13 -0.36
C THR A 189 -21.02 0.62 -0.14
N GLU A 190 -20.64 -0.15 -1.16
CA GLU A 190 -20.08 -1.50 -0.98
C GLU A 190 -18.57 -1.41 -1.21
N SER A 191 -17.79 -1.54 -0.14
CA SER A 191 -16.34 -1.65 -0.22
C SER A 191 -15.97 -3.14 -0.15
N SER A 192 -15.56 -3.70 -1.28
CA SER A 192 -14.98 -5.06 -1.33
C SER A 192 -13.48 -4.91 -1.51
N VAL A 193 -12.72 -5.22 -0.46
CA VAL A 193 -11.25 -5.21 -0.50
C VAL A 193 -10.79 -6.67 -0.66
N ALA A 194 -10.31 -7.01 -1.86
CA ALA A 194 -9.62 -8.28 -2.09
C ALA A 194 -8.10 -8.01 -2.09
N PRO A 195 -7.34 -8.48 -1.09
CA PRO A 195 -5.89 -8.32 -1.11
C PRO A 195 -5.30 -9.11 -2.28
N THR A 196 -4.66 -8.41 -3.22
CA THR A 196 -3.88 -9.07 -4.28
C THR A 196 -2.50 -9.36 -3.70
N LYS A 197 -2.34 -10.53 -3.05
CA LYS A 197 -1.02 -11.01 -2.66
C LYS A 197 -0.26 -11.40 -3.92
N GLU A 198 0.77 -10.65 -4.27
CA GLU A 198 1.84 -11.15 -5.12
C GLU A 198 2.57 -12.23 -4.32
N ALA A 199 2.27 -13.49 -4.64
CA ALA A 199 2.82 -14.64 -3.92
C ALA A 199 4.32 -14.77 -4.25
N ALA A 200 5.18 -14.16 -3.43
CA ALA A 200 6.55 -14.61 -3.32
C ALA A 200 6.51 -16.10 -2.90
N LYS A 201 7.04 -16.98 -3.77
CA LYS A 201 7.22 -18.40 -3.47
C LYS A 201 8.23 -18.55 -2.32
N THR A 202 7.76 -18.46 -1.08
CA THR A 202 8.51 -18.88 0.09
C THR A 202 8.34 -20.39 0.22
N GLN A 203 9.39 -21.13 -0.10
CA GLN A 203 9.48 -22.56 0.23
C GLN A 203 9.39 -22.71 1.75
N ALA A 204 8.40 -23.46 2.23
CA ALA A 204 8.23 -23.75 3.64
C ALA A 204 9.44 -24.57 4.16
N PRO A 205 10.06 -24.20 5.30
CA PRO A 205 10.82 -25.16 6.05
C PRO A 205 9.83 -26.15 6.69
N THR A 206 9.90 -27.41 6.27
CA THR A 206 9.19 -28.52 6.91
C THR A 206 9.58 -28.62 8.37
N THR A 207 8.67 -28.25 9.27
CA THR A 207 8.75 -28.54 10.70
C THR A 207 8.55 -30.04 10.90
N GLN A 208 9.65 -30.77 11.06
CA GLN A 208 9.63 -32.15 11.51
C GLN A 208 9.46 -32.15 13.04
N THR A 209 8.30 -32.59 13.53
CA THR A 209 8.07 -32.82 14.95
C THR A 209 8.94 -33.98 15.42
N ALA A 210 10.15 -33.68 15.88
CA ALA A 210 11.00 -34.65 16.56
C ALA A 210 10.36 -34.99 17.91
N LYS A 211 9.87 -36.23 18.04
CA LYS A 211 9.57 -36.82 19.35
C LYS A 211 10.85 -36.77 20.19
N THR A 212 10.77 -36.21 21.38
CA THR A 212 11.80 -36.28 22.41
C THR A 212 12.02 -37.74 22.79
N GLN A 213 13.00 -38.39 22.17
CA GLN A 213 13.65 -39.59 22.70
C GLN A 213 14.89 -39.13 23.47
N ALA A 214 14.99 -39.56 24.73
CA ALA A 214 16.18 -39.37 25.54
C ALA A 214 17.39 -40.00 24.82
N PRO A 215 18.49 -39.26 24.60
CA PRO A 215 19.66 -39.81 23.94
C PRO A 215 20.40 -40.75 24.88
N ALA A 216 20.50 -42.02 24.48
CA ALA A 216 21.53 -42.91 24.99
C ALA A 216 22.90 -42.39 24.53
N THR A 217 23.78 -42.14 25.49
CA THR A 217 25.15 -41.67 25.31
C THR A 217 25.98 -42.73 24.60
N SER A 218 26.24 -42.59 23.31
CA SER A 218 27.35 -43.25 22.63
C SER A 218 28.35 -42.19 22.14
N ALA A 219 29.59 -42.31 22.62
CA ALA A 219 30.68 -41.42 22.28
C ALA A 219 31.13 -41.66 20.83
N PRO A 220 31.23 -40.63 19.97
CA PRO A 220 31.84 -40.78 18.66
C PRO A 220 33.36 -40.67 18.74
N ALA A 221 34.04 -41.61 18.09
CA ALA A 221 35.46 -41.56 17.79
C ALA A 221 35.77 -40.34 16.91
N THR A 222 36.86 -39.65 17.24
CA THR A 222 37.32 -38.45 16.53
C THR A 222 38.17 -38.86 15.33
N GLU A 223 37.69 -38.61 14.12
CA GLU A 223 38.48 -38.71 12.90
C GLU A 223 38.85 -37.30 12.42
N THR A 224 40.15 -36.99 12.44
CA THR A 224 40.69 -35.67 12.14
C THR A 224 40.88 -35.53 10.63
N LYS A 225 39.98 -34.81 9.96
CA LYS A 225 40.16 -34.42 8.55
C LYS A 225 40.86 -33.05 8.47
N VAL A 226 42.06 -33.04 7.91
CA VAL A 226 42.85 -31.82 7.64
C VAL A 226 42.16 -31.00 6.55
N ALA A 227 41.82 -29.75 6.84
CA ALA A 227 41.23 -28.81 5.88
C ALA A 227 42.33 -27.99 5.20
N GLN A 228 42.31 -27.99 3.87
CA GLN A 228 43.19 -27.26 2.97
C GLN A 228 42.65 -25.84 2.74
N ALA A 229 43.50 -24.83 2.86
CA ALA A 229 43.12 -23.42 2.77
C ALA A 229 42.78 -22.99 1.32
N PRO A 230 41.72 -22.18 1.09
CA PRO A 230 41.47 -21.59 -0.21
C PRO A 230 42.31 -20.32 -0.42
N ALA A 231 42.85 -20.20 -1.64
CA ALA A 231 43.59 -19.03 -2.10
C ALA A 231 42.66 -17.83 -2.35
N SER A 232 43.08 -16.68 -1.84
CA SER A 232 42.48 -15.36 -2.08
C SER A 232 42.83 -14.89 -3.50
N SER A 233 41.82 -14.52 -4.29
CA SER A 233 42.02 -13.77 -5.53
C SER A 233 41.32 -12.41 -5.42
N ALA A 234 42.12 -11.37 -5.62
CA ALA A 234 41.67 -9.97 -5.62
C ALA A 234 41.02 -9.61 -6.97
N PRO A 235 39.96 -8.79 -7.01
CA PRO A 235 39.41 -8.29 -8.25
C PRO A 235 40.24 -7.12 -8.79
N ALA A 236 40.56 -7.19 -10.09
CA ALA A 236 41.24 -6.13 -10.83
C ALA A 236 40.29 -4.95 -11.10
N THR A 237 40.75 -3.74 -10.80
CA THR A 237 40.10 -2.47 -11.11
C THR A 237 40.42 -2.09 -12.56
N SER A 238 39.41 -2.00 -13.44
CA SER A 238 39.54 -1.41 -14.77
C SER A 238 39.17 0.07 -14.76
N ALA A 239 40.02 0.88 -15.40
CA ALA A 239 39.88 2.32 -15.56
C ALA A 239 38.82 2.69 -16.62
N PRO A 240 38.18 3.87 -16.52
CA PRO A 240 37.29 4.37 -17.56
C PRO A 240 38.09 4.97 -18.75
N ALA A 241 37.67 4.62 -19.96
CA ALA A 241 38.14 5.21 -21.21
C ALA A 241 37.55 6.62 -21.39
N SER A 242 38.43 7.58 -21.65
CA SER A 242 38.10 8.90 -22.15
C SER A 242 37.57 8.81 -23.58
N ALA A 243 36.38 9.34 -23.84
CA ALA A 243 35.90 9.64 -25.19
C ALA A 243 35.93 11.16 -25.41
N SER A 244 36.70 11.54 -26.42
CA SER A 244 36.87 12.90 -26.94
C SER A 244 35.96 13.11 -28.16
N ALA A 245 35.29 14.26 -28.19
CA ALA A 245 34.92 15.14 -29.31
C ALA A 245 34.45 14.60 -30.68
N SER A 246 33.39 15.24 -31.20
CA SER A 246 33.00 15.61 -32.60
C SER A 246 31.46 15.57 -32.65
N GLU A 247 30.66 16.55 -33.04
CA GLU A 247 30.74 17.76 -33.88
C GLU A 247 29.85 18.87 -33.27
#